data_AF-A0A3E0P6S0-F1
#
_entry.id   AF-A0A3E0P6S0-F1
#
_cell.length_a   1.000
_cell.length_b   1.000
_cell.length_c   1.000
_cell.angle_alpha   90.00
_cell.angle_beta   90.00
_cell.angle_gamma   90.00
#
_symmetry.space_group_name_H-M   'P 1'
#
loop_
_entity.id
_entity.type
_entity.pdbx_description
1 polymer ?
#
loop_
_entity_poly.entity_id
_entity_poly.type
_entity_poly.pdbx_seq_one_letter_code
_entity_poly.pdbx_strand_id
1 'polypeptide(L)'
;MTAKRPGRELDPEAEEERRLTRRTWIAIAVGTVIQVVSFGALLFGALVSLSDDPTPGAPSFALGFILAPATFASVAFISGHERAPTATLKAMGLWLVLALSLGVLNPVTGLCAAFGAAGVITLRREEWTSTWVRAIAVVVGASYVLLLVVLVPEAGIFAGAVTPLLAVRAGDVYQARSREREG
;
A
#
# COMPACT_ATOMS: atom_id res chain seq x y z
N MET A 1 8.55 -13.02 -50.48
CA MET A 1 7.82 -11.73 -50.37
C MET A 1 7.42 -11.54 -48.91
N THR A 2 8.24 -10.84 -48.15
CA THR A 2 8.07 -10.66 -46.70
C THR A 2 7.30 -9.35 -46.51
N ALA A 3 6.02 -9.45 -46.14
CA ALA A 3 5.17 -8.29 -45.90
C ALA A 3 5.78 -7.45 -44.76
N LYS A 4 6.32 -6.29 -45.11
CA LYS A 4 6.78 -5.23 -44.20
C LYS A 4 5.57 -4.81 -43.38
N ARG A 5 5.47 -5.28 -42.12
CA ARG A 5 4.41 -4.84 -41.21
C ARG A 5 4.47 -3.31 -41.15
N PRO A 6 3.37 -2.60 -41.45
CA PRO A 6 3.35 -1.15 -41.35
C PRO A 6 3.75 -0.80 -39.91
N GLY A 7 4.74 0.08 -39.78
CA GLY A 7 5.19 0.58 -38.49
C GLY A 7 3.97 1.14 -37.78
N ARG A 8 3.53 0.45 -36.73
CA ARG A 8 2.53 0.95 -35.80
C ARG A 8 3.20 2.15 -35.13
N GLU A 9 3.01 3.34 -35.68
CA GLU A 9 3.26 4.58 -34.95
C GLU A 9 2.49 4.42 -33.64
N LEU A 10 3.24 4.19 -32.56
CA LEU A 10 2.70 4.11 -31.23
C LEU A 10 2.17 5.50 -30.95
N ASP A 11 0.85 5.60 -30.83
CA ASP A 11 0.19 6.80 -30.35
C ASP A 11 0.93 7.31 -29.10
N PRO A 12 1.51 8.52 -29.13
CA PRO A 12 2.32 9.03 -28.03
C PRO A 12 1.56 9.05 -26.71
N GLU A 13 0.23 9.25 -26.75
CA GLU A 13 -0.61 9.22 -25.55
C GLU A 13 -0.67 7.81 -24.94
N ALA A 14 -0.82 6.78 -25.79
CA ALA A 14 -0.84 5.39 -25.36
C ALA A 14 0.53 4.92 -24.80
N GLU A 15 1.64 5.48 -25.27
CA GLU A 15 2.96 5.20 -24.71
C GLU A 15 3.15 5.87 -23.34
N GLU A 16 2.70 7.11 -23.18
CA GLU A 16 2.75 7.81 -21.91
C GLU A 16 1.92 7.10 -20.83
N GLU A 17 0.68 6.69 -21.16
CA GLU A 17 -0.19 5.95 -20.24
C GLU A 17 0.44 4.64 -19.76
N ARG A 18 1.08 3.88 -20.66
CA ARG A 18 1.83 2.67 -20.31
C ARG A 18 3.00 2.96 -19.38
N ARG A 19 3.75 4.03 -19.62
CA ARG A 19 4.88 4.44 -18.77
C ARG A 19 4.40 4.80 -17.37
N LEU A 20 3.31 5.57 -17.26
CA LEU A 20 2.71 5.95 -15.98
C LEU A 20 2.20 4.72 -15.22
N THR A 21 1.47 3.83 -15.90
CA THR A 21 0.99 2.57 -15.31
C THR A 21 2.15 1.72 -14.79
N ARG A 22 3.23 1.59 -15.59
CA ARG A 22 4.43 0.84 -15.19
C ARG A 22 5.10 1.46 -13.97
N ARG A 23 5.23 2.79 -13.91
CA ARG A 23 5.81 3.48 -12.75
C ARG A 23 4.99 3.25 -11.48
N THR A 24 3.66 3.29 -11.56
CA THR A 24 2.76 2.98 -10.44
C THR A 24 2.95 1.56 -9.93
N TRP A 25 3.04 0.57 -10.81
CA TRP A 25 3.30 -0.82 -10.41
C TRP A 25 4.68 -1.02 -9.77
N ILE A 26 5.71 -0.35 -10.30
CA ILE A 26 7.05 -0.36 -9.68
C ILE A 26 6.99 0.27 -8.29
N ALA A 27 6.28 1.39 -8.14
CA ALA A 27 6.09 2.06 -6.85
C ALA A 27 5.41 1.13 -5.83
N ILE A 28 4.35 0.43 -6.25
CA ILE A 28 3.64 -0.54 -5.41
C ILE A 28 4.56 -1.71 -5.06
N ALA A 29 5.31 -2.27 -6.01
CA ALA A 29 6.20 -3.39 -5.76
C ALA A 29 7.31 -3.02 -4.77
N VAL A 30 8.02 -1.91 -5.00
CA VAL A 30 9.08 -1.41 -4.11
C VAL A 30 8.50 -1.07 -2.74
N GLY A 31 7.39 -0.34 -2.70
CA GLY A 31 6.69 0.01 -1.46
C GLY A 31 6.27 -1.23 -0.69
N THR A 32 5.72 -2.25 -1.34
CA THR A 32 5.27 -3.49 -0.69
C THR A 32 6.45 -4.26 -0.09
N VAL A 33 7.60 -4.33 -0.77
CA VAL A 33 8.79 -4.98 -0.21
C VAL A 33 9.24 -4.29 1.08
N ILE A 34 9.35 -2.95 1.06
CA ILE A 34 9.75 -2.18 2.25
C ILE A 34 8.68 -2.32 3.35
N GLN A 35 7.40 -2.28 2.97
CA GLN A 35 6.28 -2.43 3.87
C GLN A 35 6.29 -3.78 4.57
N VAL A 36 6.55 -4.89 3.86
CA VAL A 36 6.58 -6.23 4.44
C VAL A 36 7.65 -6.32 5.53
N VAL A 37 8.84 -5.76 5.25
CA VAL A 37 9.93 -5.70 6.24
C VAL A 37 9.55 -4.81 7.42
N SER A 38 8.99 -3.62 7.15
CA SER A 38 8.53 -2.68 8.17
C SER A 38 7.47 -3.28 9.08
N PHE A 39 6.44 -3.86 8.48
CA PHE A 39 5.30 -4.50 9.14
C PHE A 39 5.76 -5.66 10.01
N GLY A 40 6.59 -6.56 9.47
CA GLY A 40 7.13 -7.70 10.21
C GLY A 40 7.96 -7.26 11.42
N ALA A 41 8.84 -6.27 11.24
CA ALA A 41 9.69 -5.77 12.32
C ALA A 41 8.89 -5.05 13.42
N LEU A 42 7.88 -4.24 13.06
CA LEU A 42 6.95 -3.62 14.00
C LEU A 42 6.14 -4.67 14.78
N LEU A 43 5.55 -5.62 14.06
CA LEU A 43 4.72 -6.66 14.66
C LEU A 43 5.55 -7.54 15.60
N PHE A 44 6.73 -7.99 15.16
CA PHE A 44 7.65 -8.76 16.00
C PHE A 44 8.03 -7.99 17.26
N GLY A 45 8.47 -6.74 17.12
CA GLY A 45 8.86 -5.91 18.26
C GLY A 45 7.70 -5.67 19.25
N ALA A 46 6.49 -5.47 18.74
CA ALA A 46 5.29 -5.31 19.56
C ALA A 46 4.92 -6.61 20.28
N LEU A 47 4.95 -7.76 19.59
CA LEU A 47 4.60 -9.06 20.18
C LEU A 47 5.61 -9.50 21.23
N VAL A 48 6.90 -9.31 20.98
CA VAL A 48 7.95 -9.60 21.97
C VAL A 48 7.79 -8.72 23.22
N SER A 49 7.38 -7.46 23.05
CA SER A 49 7.11 -6.56 24.19
C SER A 49 5.89 -6.99 25.04
N LEU A 50 5.06 -7.88 24.51
CA LEU A 50 3.91 -8.48 25.22
C LEU A 50 4.23 -9.88 25.77
N SER A 51 5.39 -10.44 25.45
CA SER A 51 5.83 -11.76 25.92
C SER A 51 6.70 -11.64 27.16
N ASP A 52 6.68 -12.66 28.02
CA ASP A 52 7.57 -12.77 29.18
C ASP A 52 9.02 -13.16 28.81
N ASP A 53 9.31 -13.34 27.52
CA ASP A 53 10.63 -13.72 27.04
C ASP A 53 11.64 -12.56 27.18
N PRO A 54 12.90 -12.85 27.56
CA PRO A 54 13.94 -11.83 27.73
C PRO A 54 14.47 -11.25 26.40
N THR A 55 13.81 -11.54 25.28
CA THR A 55 14.25 -11.13 23.95
C THR A 55 14.05 -9.62 23.77
N PRO A 56 15.08 -8.85 23.36
CA PRO A 56 14.92 -7.42 23.16
C PRO A 56 14.10 -7.12 21.89
N GLY A 57 12.83 -6.72 22.05
CA GLY A 57 11.93 -6.36 20.94
C GLY A 57 12.10 -4.94 20.39
N ALA A 58 12.67 -4.03 21.20
CA ALA A 58 12.81 -2.61 20.85
C ALA A 58 13.62 -2.33 19.56
N PRO A 59 14.75 -3.02 19.27
CA PRO A 59 15.50 -2.80 18.04
C PRO A 59 14.69 -3.12 16.78
N SER A 60 13.93 -4.23 16.79
CA SER A 60 13.06 -4.62 15.68
C SER A 60 11.92 -3.63 15.48
N PHE A 61 11.29 -3.20 16.58
CA PHE A 61 10.25 -2.17 16.51
C PHE A 61 10.79 -0.87 15.91
N ALA A 62 11.97 -0.40 16.36
CA ALA A 62 12.60 0.81 15.85
C ALA A 62 12.95 0.70 14.36
N LEU A 63 13.47 -0.45 13.92
CA LEU A 63 13.72 -0.72 12.50
C LEU A 63 12.43 -0.60 11.68
N GLY A 64 11.37 -1.27 12.14
CA GLY A 64 10.09 -1.23 11.46
C GLY A 64 9.49 0.18 11.40
N PHE A 65 9.61 0.93 12.49
CA PHE A 65 9.16 2.31 12.59
C PHE A 65 9.91 3.25 11.64
N ILE A 66 11.23 3.07 11.46
CA ILE A 66 12.05 3.84 10.51
C ILE A 66 11.69 3.49 9.06
N LEU A 67 11.37 2.23 8.77
CA LEU A 67 11.03 1.77 7.43
C LEU A 67 9.60 2.16 6.99
N ALA A 68 8.69 2.44 7.92
CA ALA A 68 7.32 2.85 7.57
C ALA A 68 7.30 4.17 6.76
N PRO A 69 7.96 5.27 7.20
CA PRO A 69 8.14 6.47 6.38
C PRO A 69 8.82 6.21 5.04
N ALA A 70 9.82 5.32 5.00
CA ALA A 70 10.52 4.97 3.75
C ALA A 70 9.57 4.30 2.74
N THR A 71 8.62 3.50 3.21
CA THR A 71 7.54 2.93 2.39
C THR A 71 6.74 4.05 1.72
N PHE A 72 6.25 5.01 2.51
CA PHE A 72 5.43 6.12 2.03
C PHE A 72 6.19 7.02 1.05
N ALA A 73 7.45 7.34 1.36
CA ALA A 73 8.33 8.10 0.49
C ALA A 73 8.52 7.35 -0.84
N SER A 74 8.90 6.07 -0.81
CA SER A 74 9.14 5.29 -2.03
C SER A 74 7.91 5.27 -2.94
N VAL A 75 6.72 5.06 -2.38
CA VAL A 75 5.46 5.06 -3.13
C VAL A 75 5.18 6.44 -3.73
N ALA A 76 5.28 7.51 -2.94
CA ALA A 76 4.99 8.87 -3.40
C ALA A 76 5.94 9.36 -4.49
N PHE A 77 7.26 9.15 -4.31
CA PHE A 77 8.27 9.62 -5.26
C PHE A 77 8.29 8.79 -6.55
N ILE A 78 8.24 7.45 -6.45
CA ILE A 78 8.31 6.58 -7.64
C ILE A 78 7.04 6.72 -8.50
N SER A 79 5.87 6.82 -7.85
CA SER A 79 4.59 6.99 -8.56
C SER A 79 4.43 8.38 -9.20
N GLY A 80 5.28 9.36 -8.85
CA GLY A 80 5.24 10.71 -9.42
C GLY A 80 4.14 11.59 -8.83
N HIS A 81 3.91 11.47 -7.52
CA HIS A 81 2.91 12.29 -6.82
C HIS A 81 3.31 13.78 -6.84
N GLU A 82 2.42 14.68 -7.27
CA GLU A 82 2.72 16.12 -7.46
C GLU A 82 3.32 16.80 -6.22
N ARG A 83 2.84 16.40 -5.03
CA ARG A 83 3.28 16.90 -3.73
C ARG A 83 3.88 15.78 -2.87
N ALA A 84 4.76 14.96 -3.46
CA ALA A 84 5.35 13.79 -2.80
C ALA A 84 5.82 13.99 -1.34
N PRO A 85 6.60 15.05 -0.98
CA PRO A 85 7.05 15.23 0.41
C PRO A 85 5.89 15.53 1.36
N THR A 86 4.94 16.39 0.96
CA THR A 86 3.77 16.72 1.78
C THR A 86 2.83 15.52 1.93
N ALA A 87 2.65 14.74 0.86
CA ALA A 87 1.85 13.53 0.88
C ALA A 87 2.47 12.48 1.82
N THR A 88 3.79 12.33 1.78
CA THR A 88 4.54 11.45 2.71
C THR A 88 4.34 11.87 4.15
N LEU A 89 4.48 13.17 4.47
CA LEU A 89 4.31 13.66 5.84
C LEU A 89 2.87 13.47 6.36
N LYS A 90 1.87 13.76 5.52
CA LYS A 90 0.46 13.50 5.85
C LYS A 90 0.19 12.01 6.07
N ALA A 91 0.77 11.16 5.23
CA ALA A 91 0.63 9.72 5.33
C ALA A 91 1.30 9.16 6.59
N MET A 92 2.46 9.68 6.98
CA MET A 92 3.11 9.34 8.25
C MET A 92 2.22 9.69 9.44
N GLY A 93 1.67 10.91 9.46
CA GLY A 93 0.78 11.35 10.54
C GLY A 93 -0.48 10.49 10.63
N LEU A 94 -1.15 10.24 9.49
CA LEU A 94 -2.34 9.39 9.45
C LEU A 94 -2.02 7.95 9.85
N TRP A 95 -0.92 7.40 9.34
CA TRP A 95 -0.46 6.06 9.68
C TRP A 95 -0.24 5.93 11.18
N LEU A 96 0.43 6.89 11.82
CA LEU A 96 0.71 6.84 13.25
C LEU A 96 -0.59 6.87 14.08
N VAL A 97 -1.53 7.75 13.72
CA VAL A 97 -2.84 7.83 14.38
C VAL A 97 -3.61 6.51 14.26
N LEU A 98 -3.69 5.93 13.05
CA LEU A 98 -4.44 4.70 12.81
C LEU A 98 -3.76 3.46 13.37
N ALA A 99 -2.44 3.34 13.21
CA ALA A 99 -1.66 2.21 13.70
C ALA A 99 -1.74 2.12 15.23
N LEU A 100 -1.65 3.24 15.93
CA LEU A 100 -1.82 3.28 17.38
C LEU A 100 -3.27 2.99 17.79
N SER A 101 -4.24 3.66 17.17
CA SER A 101 -5.65 3.55 17.59
C SER A 101 -6.22 2.15 17.32
N LEU A 102 -6.00 1.62 16.11
CA LEU A 102 -6.52 0.31 15.71
C LEU A 102 -5.61 -0.83 16.15
N GLY A 103 -4.31 -0.58 16.32
CA GLY A 103 -3.35 -1.59 16.75
C GLY A 103 -3.60 -2.12 18.17
N VAL A 104 -4.21 -1.30 19.04
CA VAL A 104 -4.64 -1.73 20.38
C VAL A 104 -5.70 -2.83 20.30
N LEU A 105 -6.57 -2.81 19.28
CA LEU A 105 -7.60 -3.84 19.10
C LEU A 105 -7.00 -5.11 18.48
N ASN A 106 -6.21 -4.94 17.42
CA ASN A 106 -5.51 -6.03 16.75
C ASN A 106 -4.32 -5.46 15.98
N PRO A 107 -3.07 -5.79 16.34
CA PRO A 107 -1.89 -5.15 15.75
C PRO A 107 -1.76 -5.44 14.25
N VAL A 108 -2.09 -6.65 13.81
CA VAL A 108 -2.01 -7.06 12.39
C VAL A 108 -2.99 -6.26 11.54
N THR A 109 -4.26 -6.21 11.96
CA THR A 109 -5.33 -5.52 11.24
C THR A 109 -5.15 -4.01 11.30
N GLY A 110 -4.76 -3.48 12.47
CA GLY A 110 -4.50 -2.06 12.67
C GLY A 110 -3.36 -1.54 11.80
N LEU A 111 -2.23 -2.26 11.74
CA LEU A 111 -1.14 -1.94 10.83
C LEU A 111 -1.57 -2.04 9.37
N CYS A 112 -2.30 -3.10 8.98
CA CYS A 112 -2.78 -3.27 7.61
C CYS A 112 -3.66 -2.09 7.18
N ALA A 113 -4.63 -1.70 8.02
CA ALA A 113 -5.50 -0.56 7.76
C ALA A 113 -4.73 0.76 7.70
N ALA A 114 -3.78 0.97 8.61
CA ALA A 114 -2.95 2.18 8.66
C ALA A 114 -2.07 2.33 7.41
N PHE A 115 -1.37 1.27 6.99
CA PHE A 115 -0.59 1.26 5.76
C PHE A 115 -1.46 1.48 4.53
N GLY A 116 -2.67 0.89 4.51
CA GLY A 116 -3.61 1.05 3.40
C GLY A 116 -4.08 2.49 3.28
N ALA A 117 -4.49 3.10 4.40
CA ALA A 117 -4.92 4.50 4.46
C ALA A 117 -3.80 5.47 4.06
N ALA A 118 -2.57 5.21 4.50
CA ALA A 118 -1.40 5.95 4.05
C ALA A 118 -1.12 5.78 2.55
N GLY A 119 -1.35 4.57 2.01
CA GLY A 119 -1.31 4.28 0.58
C GLY A 119 -2.30 5.12 -0.24
N VAL A 120 -3.51 5.34 0.27
CA VAL A 120 -4.52 6.20 -0.38
C VAL A 120 -4.00 7.62 -0.61
N ILE A 121 -3.21 8.15 0.34
CA ILE A 121 -2.64 9.51 0.29
C ILE A 121 -1.39 9.57 -0.59
N THR A 122 -0.52 8.57 -0.51
CA THR A 122 0.81 8.59 -1.14
C THR A 122 0.79 8.21 -2.62
N LEU A 123 -0.07 7.27 -3.01
CA LEU A 123 -0.13 6.81 -4.39
C LEU A 123 -0.63 7.93 -5.29
N ARG A 124 0.07 8.22 -6.40
CA ARG A 124 -0.36 9.19 -7.41
C ARG A 124 -1.85 8.98 -7.75
N ARG A 125 -2.56 10.09 -7.89
CA ARG A 125 -3.96 10.13 -8.29
C ARG A 125 -4.04 10.52 -9.75
N GLU A 126 -4.84 9.79 -10.51
CA GLU A 126 -5.33 10.27 -11.80
C GLU A 126 -6.55 11.15 -11.55
N GLU A 127 -6.81 12.12 -12.43
CA GLU A 127 -7.87 13.14 -12.25
C GLU A 127 -9.25 12.54 -11.99
N TRP A 128 -9.49 11.34 -12.53
CA TRP A 128 -10.73 10.60 -12.45
C TRP A 128 -10.87 9.75 -11.18
N THR A 129 -9.82 9.66 -10.35
CA THR A 129 -9.78 8.72 -9.22
C THR A 129 -10.39 9.31 -7.96
N SER A 130 -11.48 8.71 -7.48
CA SER A 130 -12.14 9.05 -6.22
C SER A 130 -11.37 8.50 -5.01
N THR A 131 -11.10 9.36 -4.03
CA THR A 131 -10.48 8.98 -2.74
C THR A 131 -11.36 7.97 -1.99
N TRP A 132 -12.68 8.10 -2.13
CA TRP A 132 -13.64 7.32 -1.36
C TRP A 132 -13.60 5.85 -1.77
N VAL A 133 -13.47 5.55 -3.07
CA VAL A 133 -13.39 4.16 -3.56
C VAL A 133 -12.10 3.50 -3.10
N ARG A 134 -10.97 4.22 -3.10
CA ARG A 134 -9.71 3.72 -2.52
C ARG A 134 -9.85 3.42 -1.02
N ALA A 135 -10.51 4.31 -0.27
CA ALA A 135 -10.77 4.11 1.15
C ALA A 135 -11.64 2.88 1.41
N ILE A 136 -12.72 2.70 0.64
CA ILE A 136 -13.54 1.48 0.70
C ILE A 136 -12.72 0.23 0.39
N ALA A 137 -11.89 0.27 -0.67
CA ALA A 137 -11.05 -0.88 -1.03
C ALA A 137 -10.08 -1.27 0.10
N VAL A 138 -9.51 -0.28 0.80
CA VAL A 138 -8.68 -0.51 2.00
C VAL A 138 -9.51 -1.11 3.14
N VAL A 139 -10.73 -0.60 3.40
CA VAL A 139 -11.62 -1.16 4.44
C VAL A 139 -11.98 -2.62 4.14
N VAL A 140 -12.31 -2.93 2.88
CA VAL A 140 -12.59 -4.31 2.44
C VAL A 140 -11.35 -5.19 2.60
N GLY A 141 -10.17 -4.71 2.16
CA GLY A 141 -8.91 -5.43 2.32
C GLY A 141 -8.53 -5.68 3.78
N ALA A 142 -8.69 -4.68 4.65
CA ALA A 142 -8.45 -4.81 6.09
C ALA A 142 -9.45 -5.77 6.76
N SER A 143 -10.73 -5.73 6.35
CA SER A 143 -11.75 -6.67 6.83
C SER A 143 -11.43 -8.11 6.42
N TYR A 144 -10.94 -8.32 5.19
CA TYR A 144 -10.46 -9.61 4.73
C TYR A 144 -9.26 -10.11 5.56
N VAL A 145 -8.29 -9.23 5.83
CA VAL A 145 -7.15 -9.55 6.69
C VAL A 145 -7.61 -9.89 8.11
N LEU A 146 -8.56 -9.15 8.68
CA LEU A 146 -9.13 -9.47 9.99
C LEU A 146 -9.77 -10.86 10.02
N LEU A 147 -10.57 -11.19 9.00
CA LEU A 147 -11.15 -12.52 8.86
C LEU A 147 -10.07 -13.60 8.77
N LEU A 148 -9.01 -13.37 7.99
CA LEU A 148 -7.89 -14.31 7.94
C LEU A 148 -7.17 -14.43 9.27
N VAL A 149 -6.93 -13.34 10.00
CA VAL A 149 -6.30 -13.40 11.33
C VAL A 149 -7.12 -14.25 12.30
N VAL A 150 -8.45 -14.20 12.21
CA VAL A 150 -9.34 -14.99 13.06
C VAL A 150 -9.39 -16.47 12.64
N LEU A 151 -9.33 -16.75 11.33
CA LEU A 151 -9.54 -18.12 10.79
C LEU A 151 -8.22 -18.89 10.60
N VAL A 152 -7.18 -18.22 10.11
CA VAL A 152 -5.86 -18.77 9.75
C VAL A 152 -4.79 -17.70 10.05
N PRO A 153 -4.37 -17.55 11.32
CA PRO A 153 -3.54 -16.44 11.78
C PRO A 153 -2.28 -16.20 10.94
N GLU A 154 -1.61 -17.27 10.52
CA GLU A 154 -0.39 -17.23 9.70
C GLU A 154 -0.66 -16.58 8.35
N ALA A 155 -1.78 -16.95 7.70
CA ALA A 155 -2.21 -16.34 6.45
C ALA A 155 -2.63 -14.88 6.68
N GLY A 156 -3.27 -14.58 7.81
CA GLY A 156 -3.66 -13.22 8.19
C GLY A 156 -2.47 -12.28 8.35
N ILE A 157 -1.38 -12.73 8.99
CA ILE A 157 -0.15 -11.93 9.14
C ILE A 157 0.47 -11.63 7.79
N PHE A 158 0.61 -12.64 6.92
CA PHE A 158 1.17 -12.45 5.59
C PHE A 158 0.29 -11.53 4.73
N ALA A 159 -1.02 -11.75 4.75
CA ALA A 159 -1.98 -10.93 4.02
C ALA A 159 -1.97 -9.48 4.52
N GLY A 160 -1.87 -9.24 5.83
CA GLY A 160 -1.80 -7.90 6.42
C GLY A 160 -0.59 -7.10 5.95
N ALA A 161 0.54 -7.77 5.70
CA ALA A 161 1.75 -7.14 5.20
C ALA A 161 1.69 -6.80 3.70
N VAL A 162 1.01 -7.61 2.88
CA VAL A 162 1.03 -7.49 1.41
C VAL A 162 -0.18 -6.74 0.84
N THR A 163 -1.35 -6.92 1.43
CA THR A 163 -2.64 -6.39 0.93
C THR A 163 -2.75 -4.86 0.85
N PRO A 164 -2.18 -4.05 1.77
CA PRO A 164 -2.52 -2.62 1.86
C PRO A 164 -2.38 -1.82 0.56
N LEU A 165 -1.22 -1.86 -0.11
CA LEU A 165 -0.99 -1.12 -1.36
C LEU A 165 -1.73 -1.75 -2.54
N LEU A 166 -1.90 -3.06 -2.53
CA LEU A 166 -2.66 -3.78 -3.55
C LEU A 166 -4.15 -3.43 -3.49
N ALA A 167 -4.71 -3.28 -2.30
CA ALA A 167 -6.10 -2.88 -2.09
C ALA A 167 -6.36 -1.48 -2.68
N VAL A 168 -5.45 -0.53 -2.46
CA VAL A 168 -5.53 0.81 -3.06
C VAL A 168 -5.55 0.71 -4.59
N ARG A 169 -4.67 -0.10 -5.18
CA ARG A 169 -4.63 -0.29 -6.65
C ARG A 169 -5.84 -1.01 -7.20
N ALA A 170 -6.39 -1.97 -6.47
CA ALA A 170 -7.63 -2.65 -6.85
C ALA A 170 -8.78 -1.65 -6.96
N GLY A 171 -8.85 -0.66 -6.06
CA GLY A 171 -9.81 0.44 -6.14
C GLY A 171 -9.64 1.31 -7.39
N ASP A 172 -8.42 1.54 -7.85
CA ASP A 172 -8.16 2.27 -9.10
C ASP A 172 -8.62 1.48 -10.33
N VAL A 173 -8.31 0.18 -10.37
CA VAL A 173 -8.69 -0.71 -11.48
C VAL A 173 -10.22 -0.87 -11.55
N TYR A 174 -10.90 -0.91 -10.40
CA TYR A 174 -12.35 -0.97 -10.35
C TYR A 174 -12.99 0.28 -10.98
N GLN A 175 -12.48 1.47 -10.68
CA GLN A 175 -12.98 2.74 -11.24
C GLN A 175 -12.71 2.87 -12.73
N ALA A 176 -11.55 2.42 -13.22
CA ALA A 176 -11.26 2.38 -14.64
C ALA A 176 -12.32 1.55 -15.40
N ARG A 177 -12.65 0.37 -14.87
CA ARG A 177 -13.66 -0.53 -15.46
C ARG A 177 -15.10 -0.02 -15.35
N SER A 178 -15.45 0.69 -14.28
CA SER A 178 -16.80 1.25 -14.16
C SER A 178 -17.01 2.35 -15.19
N ARG A 179 -15.99 3.16 -15.46
CA ARG A 179 -16.06 4.23 -16.47
C ARG A 179 -16.17 3.67 -17.89
N GLU A 180 -15.45 2.61 -18.23
CA GLU A 180 -15.59 1.91 -19.52
C GLU A 180 -17.01 1.39 -19.78
N ARG A 181 -17.84 1.22 -18.74
CA ARG A 181 -19.23 0.76 -18.88
C ARG A 181 -20.23 1.92 -19.01
N GLU A 182 -19.82 3.13 -18.64
CA GLU A 182 -20.66 4.33 -18.67
C GLU A 182 -20.50 5.15 -19.96
N GLY A 183 -19.42 4.90 -20.73
CA GLY A 183 -19.16 5.49 -22.06
C GLY A 183 -19.53 4.55 -23.19
#